data_AF-A0AAU9Y048-F1
#
_entry.id   AF-A0AAU9Y048-F1
#
_cell.length_a   1.000
_cell.length_b   1.000
_cell.length_c   1.000
_cell.angle_alpha   90.00
_cell.angle_beta   90.00
_cell.angle_gamma   90.00
#
_symmetry.space_group_name_H-M   'P 1'
#
loop_
_entity.id
_entity.type
_entity.pdbx_description
1 polymer ?
#
loop_
_entity_poly.entity_id
_entity_poly.type
_entity_poly.pdbx_seq_one_letter_code
_entity_poly.pdbx_strand_id
1 'polypeptide(L)'
;MTLLEDHKGFQEEMAKKQPTYDRLTKSVKRRGSKLTLVTSPGSSFTRSGSTTLDKNHPALLHLSKRWQHLWLLSMERLRRLQEKLERIAIRRASAKFDFNEWKSRFNKWLRDSKSRVLDIFRRMDQDRDGKLTREQFISGVLSTCFPTERWEMEIVASKFERDGLIDYKEFVNSLKDKKPTKKPEKPKTEEQ
;
A
#
# COMPACT_ATOMS: atom_id res chain seq x y z
N MET A 1 -3.79 -4.43 25.84
CA MET A 1 -4.45 -3.96 24.60
C MET A 1 -3.38 -3.48 23.64
N THR A 2 -3.53 -3.74 22.34
CA THR A 2 -2.58 -3.25 21.33
C THR A 2 -2.95 -1.85 20.86
N LEU A 3 -1.97 -1.02 20.48
CA LEU A 3 -2.23 0.35 19.98
C LEU A 3 -3.25 0.42 18.83
N LEU A 4 -3.33 -0.63 18.00
CA LEU A 4 -4.30 -0.76 16.92
C LEU A 4 -5.71 -1.05 17.44
N GLU A 5 -5.83 -1.94 18.42
CA GLU A 5 -7.10 -2.29 19.05
C GLU A 5 -7.71 -1.10 19.78
N ASP A 6 -6.90 -0.35 20.53
CA ASP A 6 -7.31 0.92 21.14
C ASP A 6 -7.80 1.91 20.06
N HIS A 7 -7.13 1.94 18.90
CA HIS A 7 -7.56 2.80 17.79
C HIS A 7 -8.90 2.37 17.18
N LYS A 8 -9.12 1.06 17.02
CA LYS A 8 -10.37 0.51 16.49
C LYS A 8 -11.52 0.88 17.41
N GLY A 9 -11.35 0.75 18.73
CA GLY A 9 -12.34 1.20 19.71
C GLY A 9 -12.68 2.68 19.57
N PHE A 10 -11.67 3.54 19.37
CA PHE A 10 -11.91 4.96 19.10
C PHE A 10 -12.67 5.22 17.78
N GLN A 11 -12.35 4.49 16.70
CA GLN A 11 -13.06 4.62 15.43
C GLN A 11 -14.52 4.14 15.54
N GLU A 12 -14.78 3.08 16.29
CA GLU A 12 -16.14 2.62 16.58
C GLU A 12 -16.92 3.67 17.38
N GLU A 13 -16.30 4.32 18.36
CA GLU A 13 -16.93 5.40 19.12
C GLU A 13 -17.25 6.60 18.21
N MET A 14 -16.31 6.99 17.34
CA MET A 14 -16.53 8.01 16.31
C MET A 14 -17.69 7.66 15.39
N ALA A 15 -17.77 6.41 14.92
CA ALA A 15 -18.85 5.92 14.08
C ALA A 15 -20.20 5.94 14.81
N LYS A 16 -20.24 5.59 16.10
CA LYS A 16 -21.46 5.68 16.94
C LYS A 16 -21.94 7.13 17.11
N LYS A 17 -21.02 8.11 17.13
CA LYS A 17 -21.35 9.55 17.25
C LYS A 17 -21.69 10.20 15.90
N GLN A 18 -21.32 9.60 14.77
CA GLN A 18 -21.58 10.13 13.42
C GLN A 18 -23.07 10.44 13.16
N PRO A 19 -24.06 9.58 13.51
CA PRO A 19 -25.48 9.90 13.33
C PRO A 19 -25.94 11.12 14.15
N THR A 20 -25.35 11.34 15.32
CA THR A 20 -25.66 12.51 16.16
C THR A 20 -25.06 13.78 15.56
N TYR A 21 -23.81 13.73 15.11
CA TYR A 21 -23.20 14.81 14.32
C TYR A 21 -24.03 15.15 13.08
N ASP A 22 -24.48 14.14 12.34
CA ASP A 22 -25.32 14.27 11.16
C ASP A 22 -26.67 14.94 11.49
N ARG A 23 -27.31 14.58 12.61
CA ARG A 23 -28.58 15.22 13.04
C ARG A 23 -28.40 16.69 13.36
N LEU A 24 -27.33 17.06 14.07
CA LEU A 24 -27.02 18.44 14.44
C LEU A 24 -26.69 19.31 13.21
N THR A 25 -26.03 18.73 12.21
CA THR A 25 -25.64 19.42 10.98
C THR A 25 -26.72 19.39 9.88
N LYS A 26 -27.54 18.32 9.78
CA LYS A 26 -28.67 18.20 8.84
C LYS A 26 -29.94 18.94 9.30
N SER A 27 -30.15 19.14 10.60
CA SER A 27 -31.27 19.95 11.12
C SER A 27 -31.22 21.41 10.62
N VAL A 28 -30.05 21.88 10.18
CA VAL A 28 -29.87 23.17 9.48
C VAL A 28 -30.27 23.08 8.00
N LYS A 29 -29.98 21.97 7.32
CA LYS A 29 -30.26 21.78 5.88
C LYS A 29 -31.76 21.65 5.58
N ARG A 30 -32.54 20.95 6.42
CA ARG A 30 -34.00 20.79 6.22
C ARG A 30 -34.82 22.04 6.55
N ARG A 31 -34.29 23.00 7.30
CA ARG A 31 -34.95 24.31 7.50
C ARG A 31 -34.67 25.31 6.37
N GLY A 32 -33.79 24.97 5.42
CA GLY A 32 -33.45 25.82 4.26
C GLY A 32 -34.27 25.57 2.99
N SER A 33 -35.19 24.61 2.98
CA SER A 33 -36.02 24.26 1.82
C SER A 33 -37.50 24.25 2.18
N LYS A 34 -38.07 25.44 2.44
CA LYS A 34 -39.50 25.68 2.22
C LYS A 34 -39.77 27.18 2.05
N LEU A 35 -39.81 27.63 0.80
CA LEU A 35 -40.39 28.88 0.24
C LEU A 35 -40.19 28.71 -1.28
N THR A 36 -41.20 28.67 -2.17
CA THR A 36 -42.43 29.47 -2.39
C THR A 36 -43.52 28.61 -3.10
N LEU A 37 -44.83 28.89 -3.23
CA LEU A 37 -45.67 30.09 -3.47
C LEU A 37 -47.09 29.89 -2.84
N VAL A 38 -47.68 30.82 -2.05
CA VAL A 38 -48.69 31.90 -2.36
C VAL A 38 -50.08 31.34 -2.81
N THR A 39 -51.23 31.54 -2.12
CA THR A 39 -52.06 32.79 -1.95
C THR A 39 -53.10 32.75 -0.79
N SER A 40 -53.18 33.84 0.01
CA SER A 40 -54.30 34.60 0.70
C SER A 40 -55.61 33.97 1.24
N PRO A 41 -56.43 34.69 2.07
CA PRO A 41 -56.16 35.62 3.19
C PRO A 41 -57.02 35.36 4.47
N GLY A 42 -56.55 35.69 5.68
CA GLY A 42 -57.43 35.75 6.85
C GLY A 42 -56.76 35.93 8.23
N SER A 43 -57.13 37.03 8.88
CA SER A 43 -57.07 37.34 10.32
C SER A 43 -55.72 37.52 11.04
N SER A 44 -55.60 38.72 11.60
CA SER A 44 -54.68 39.20 12.63
C SER A 44 -54.54 38.27 13.85
N PHE A 45 -53.34 38.12 14.40
CA PHE A 45 -52.96 38.57 15.76
C PHE A 45 -51.54 38.11 16.18
N THR A 46 -50.84 39.03 16.85
CA THR A 46 -49.63 38.88 17.69
C THR A 46 -48.24 38.76 17.02
N ARG A 47 -47.54 39.90 17.13
CA ARG A 47 -46.09 40.11 17.12
C ARG A 47 -45.45 39.44 18.34
N SER A 48 -44.53 38.49 18.16
CA SER A 48 -43.32 38.35 19.00
C SER A 48 -42.37 37.27 18.46
N GLY A 49 -41.07 37.56 18.45
CA GLY A 49 -40.02 36.54 18.35
C GLY A 49 -39.37 36.35 16.98
N SER A 50 -38.86 37.43 16.38
CA SER A 50 -37.81 37.31 15.36
C SER A 50 -36.54 36.77 16.02
N THR A 51 -36.30 35.46 15.89
CA THR A 51 -34.94 34.90 15.99
C THR A 51 -34.61 34.27 14.65
N THR A 52 -33.96 35.06 13.81
CA THR A 52 -33.20 34.61 12.64
C THR A 52 -32.15 33.60 13.12
N LEU A 53 -32.50 32.31 13.15
CA LEU A 53 -31.52 31.26 13.44
C LEU A 53 -30.76 30.98 12.14
N ASP A 54 -29.80 31.86 11.91
CA ASP A 54 -29.02 31.97 10.69
C ASP A 54 -28.30 30.67 10.32
N LYS A 55 -28.18 30.47 9.02
CA LYS A 55 -27.32 29.46 8.35
C LYS A 55 -25.82 29.62 8.69
N ASN A 56 -25.49 30.46 9.67
CA ASN A 56 -24.16 30.92 10.08
C ASN A 56 -23.91 30.75 11.59
N HIS A 57 -24.61 29.87 12.32
CA HIS A 57 -24.32 29.71 13.76
C HIS A 57 -22.84 29.33 13.96
N PRO A 58 -22.00 30.21 14.53
CA PRO A 58 -20.55 30.04 14.54
C PRO A 58 -20.14 28.76 15.26
N ALA A 59 -20.91 28.33 16.26
CA ALA A 59 -20.68 27.06 16.95
C ALA A 59 -20.90 25.82 16.07
N LEU A 60 -21.80 25.86 15.07
CA LEU A 60 -22.03 24.73 14.16
C LEU A 60 -20.93 24.62 13.11
N LEU A 61 -20.44 25.76 12.59
CA LEU A 61 -19.27 25.79 11.73
C LEU A 61 -18.02 25.32 12.49
N HIS A 62 -17.86 25.76 13.74
CA HIS A 62 -16.78 25.30 14.60
C HIS A 62 -16.89 23.79 14.89
N LEU A 63 -18.08 23.28 15.22
CA LEU A 63 -18.32 21.85 15.42
C LEU A 63 -17.99 21.04 14.16
N SER A 64 -18.44 21.50 12.98
CA SER A 64 -18.16 20.85 11.71
C SER A 64 -16.66 20.79 11.42
N LYS A 65 -15.95 21.92 11.58
CA LYS A 65 -14.49 21.97 11.42
C LYS A 65 -13.77 21.04 12.40
N ARG A 66 -14.18 21.03 13.67
CA ARG A 66 -13.59 20.16 14.70
C ARG A 66 -13.83 18.68 14.41
N TRP A 67 -15.04 18.32 13.97
CA TRP A 67 -15.38 16.95 13.61
C TRP A 67 -14.59 16.47 12.39
N GLN A 68 -14.52 17.27 11.33
CA GLN A 68 -13.69 16.98 10.15
C GLN A 68 -12.22 16.83 10.52
N HIS A 69 -11.69 17.74 11.34
CA HIS A 69 -10.30 17.66 11.80
C HIS A 69 -10.05 16.38 12.62
N LEU A 70 -10.93 16.03 13.54
CA LEU A 70 -10.83 14.80 14.33
C LEU A 70 -10.86 13.55 13.44
N TRP A 71 -11.72 13.53 12.42
CA TRP A 71 -11.77 12.45 11.44
C TRP A 71 -10.45 12.32 10.67
N LEU A 72 -9.89 13.43 10.17
CA LEU A 72 -8.59 13.43 9.49
C LEU A 72 -7.47 12.92 10.40
N LEU A 73 -7.42 13.38 11.66
CA LEU A 73 -6.44 12.90 12.65
C LEU A 73 -6.58 11.41 12.92
N SER A 74 -7.82 10.91 13.01
CA SER A 74 -8.11 9.50 13.20
C SER A 74 -7.61 8.66 12.03
N MET A 75 -7.91 9.08 10.79
CA MET A 75 -7.44 8.40 9.58
C MET A 75 -5.92 8.40 9.46
N GLU A 76 -5.27 9.52 9.75
CA GLU A 76 -3.80 9.61 9.72
C GLU A 76 -3.16 8.72 10.80
N ARG A 77 -3.76 8.63 11.99
CA ARG A 77 -3.29 7.70 13.02
C ARG A 77 -3.44 6.25 12.57
N LEU A 78 -4.57 5.87 11.95
CA LEU A 78 -4.76 4.52 11.41
C LEU A 78 -3.70 4.19 10.36
N ARG A 79 -3.50 5.09 9.40
CA ARG A 79 -2.51 4.94 8.33
C ARG A 79 -1.11 4.69 8.90
N ARG A 80 -0.70 5.50 9.88
CA ARG A 80 0.61 5.34 10.56
C ARG A 80 0.72 4.02 11.32
N LEU A 81 -0.35 3.58 11.97
CA LEU A 81 -0.36 2.30 12.69
C LEU A 81 -0.23 1.12 11.73
N GLN A 82 -0.96 1.15 10.61
CA GLN A 82 -0.88 0.15 9.56
C GLN A 82 0.52 0.12 8.92
N GLU A 83 1.08 1.28 8.58
CA GLU A 83 2.43 1.40 8.02
C GLU A 83 3.50 0.83 8.97
N LYS A 84 3.40 1.11 10.28
CA LYS A 84 4.31 0.53 11.27
C LYS A 84 4.16 -0.99 11.38
N LEU A 85 2.93 -1.51 11.34
CA LEU A 85 2.69 -2.95 11.37
C LEU A 85 3.25 -3.64 10.13
N GLU A 86 3.03 -3.07 8.96
CA GLU A 86 3.60 -3.55 7.69
C GLU A 86 5.13 -3.55 7.75
N ARG A 87 5.75 -2.45 8.20
CA ARG A 87 7.22 -2.39 8.39
C ARG A 87 7.74 -3.47 9.35
N ILE A 88 7.02 -3.77 10.44
CA ILE A 88 7.38 -4.84 11.37
C ILE A 88 7.22 -6.21 10.71
N ALA A 89 6.12 -6.44 9.98
CA ALA A 89 5.86 -7.69 9.28
C ALA A 89 6.94 -7.95 8.22
N ILE A 90 7.23 -6.96 7.38
CA ILE A 90 8.30 -7.01 6.37
C ILE A 90 9.64 -7.29 7.04
N ARG A 91 10.00 -6.59 8.13
CA ARG A 91 11.27 -6.84 8.85
C ARG A 91 11.38 -8.29 9.35
N ARG A 92 10.28 -8.87 9.84
CA ARG A 92 10.26 -10.26 10.31
C ARG A 92 10.35 -11.25 9.15
N ALA A 93 9.68 -10.97 8.04
CA ALA A 93 9.71 -11.79 6.83
C ALA A 93 11.10 -11.75 6.16
N SER A 94 11.66 -10.55 6.00
CA SER A 94 12.99 -10.32 5.42
C SER A 94 14.09 -11.01 6.20
N ALA A 95 13.98 -11.10 7.53
CA ALA A 95 14.95 -11.82 8.37
C ALA A 95 14.98 -13.33 8.09
N LYS A 96 13.91 -13.89 7.52
CA LYS A 96 13.79 -15.31 7.15
C LYS A 96 14.00 -15.56 5.65
N PHE A 97 14.35 -14.53 4.89
CA PHE A 97 14.49 -14.63 3.45
C PHE A 97 15.66 -15.56 3.07
N ASP A 98 15.38 -16.55 2.21
CA ASP A 98 16.39 -17.40 1.59
C ASP A 98 16.41 -17.21 0.07
N PHE A 99 17.58 -16.84 -0.46
CA PHE A 99 17.74 -16.58 -1.88
C PHE A 99 17.59 -17.84 -2.75
N ASN A 100 18.00 -19.03 -2.26
CA ASN A 100 17.90 -20.27 -3.02
C ASN A 100 16.45 -20.74 -3.12
N GLU A 101 15.67 -20.58 -2.04
CA GLU A 101 14.23 -20.85 -2.05
C GLU A 101 13.50 -19.91 -3.02
N TRP A 102 13.77 -18.60 -2.93
CA TRP A 102 13.22 -17.61 -3.86
C TRP A 102 13.61 -17.93 -5.32
N LYS A 103 14.89 -18.23 -5.58
CA LYS A 103 15.41 -18.64 -6.89
C LYS A 103 14.70 -19.89 -7.40
N SER A 104 14.47 -20.89 -6.56
CA SER A 104 13.78 -22.13 -6.92
C SER A 104 12.35 -21.85 -7.40
N ARG A 105 11.60 -21.01 -6.65
CA ARG A 105 10.26 -20.55 -7.04
C ARG A 105 10.29 -19.79 -8.36
N PHE A 106 11.23 -18.86 -8.52
CA PHE A 106 11.35 -18.05 -9.74
C PHE A 106 11.69 -18.91 -10.97
N ASN A 107 12.64 -19.82 -10.86
CA ASN A 107 13.00 -20.76 -11.92
C ASN A 107 11.84 -21.68 -12.30
N LYS A 108 11.07 -22.17 -11.31
CA LYS A 108 9.86 -22.95 -11.57
C LYS A 108 8.85 -22.12 -12.35
N TRP A 109 8.56 -20.91 -11.90
CA TRP A 109 7.63 -20.01 -12.56
C TRP A 109 8.06 -19.65 -13.99
N LEU A 110 9.35 -19.39 -14.23
CA LEU A 110 9.89 -19.15 -15.58
C LEU A 110 9.64 -20.34 -16.51
N ARG A 111 9.84 -21.58 -16.03
CA ARG A 111 9.57 -22.80 -16.81
C ARG A 111 8.09 -22.96 -17.11
N ASP A 112 7.24 -22.81 -16.11
CA ASP A 112 5.78 -23.03 -16.23
C ASP A 112 5.13 -21.98 -17.15
N SER A 113 5.58 -20.72 -17.06
CA SER A 113 5.10 -19.63 -17.91
C SER A 113 5.78 -19.55 -19.28
N LYS A 114 6.79 -20.40 -19.55
CA LYS A 114 7.68 -20.31 -20.72
C LYS A 114 8.32 -18.91 -20.90
N SER A 115 8.42 -18.15 -19.81
CA SER A 115 8.98 -16.80 -19.82
C SER A 115 10.50 -16.83 -19.89
N ARG A 116 11.07 -15.85 -20.58
CA ARG A 116 12.52 -15.66 -20.67
C ARG A 116 12.92 -14.47 -19.83
N VAL A 117 13.70 -14.72 -18.78
CA VAL A 117 14.17 -13.68 -17.86
C VAL A 117 14.91 -12.54 -18.57
N LEU A 118 15.67 -12.84 -19.62
CA LEU A 118 16.38 -11.84 -20.43
C LEU A 118 15.43 -10.90 -21.19
N ASP A 119 14.23 -11.35 -21.55
CA ASP A 119 13.26 -10.54 -22.31
C ASP A 119 12.55 -9.53 -21.41
N ILE A 120 12.56 -9.79 -20.11
CA ILE A 120 12.11 -8.84 -19.09
C ILE A 120 13.06 -7.64 -19.07
N PHE A 121 14.35 -7.90 -18.89
CA PHE A 121 15.36 -6.85 -18.67
C PHE A 121 15.76 -6.11 -19.95
N ARG A 122 15.80 -6.79 -21.10
CA ARG A 122 16.11 -6.14 -22.40
C ARG A 122 15.13 -5.03 -22.79
N ARG A 123 13.92 -5.03 -22.25
CA ARG A 123 12.94 -3.94 -22.47
C ARG A 123 13.25 -2.71 -21.61
N MET A 124 13.95 -2.88 -20.50
CA MET A 124 14.32 -1.80 -19.57
C MET A 124 15.70 -1.21 -19.89
N ASP A 125 16.62 -2.03 -20.39
CA ASP A 125 17.99 -1.69 -20.80
C ASP A 125 17.99 -1.05 -22.20
N GLN A 126 17.70 0.25 -22.27
CA GLN A 126 17.57 0.98 -23.54
C GLN A 126 18.92 1.21 -24.23
N ASP A 127 19.97 1.43 -23.44
CA ASP A 127 21.35 1.67 -23.86
C ASP A 127 22.16 0.39 -24.08
N ARG A 128 21.62 -0.77 -23.69
CA ARG A 128 22.18 -2.12 -23.91
C ARG A 128 23.51 -2.34 -23.21
N ASP A 129 23.75 -1.65 -22.12
CA ASP A 129 24.99 -1.77 -21.34
C ASP A 129 25.00 -3.02 -20.44
N GLY A 130 23.85 -3.70 -20.32
CA GLY A 130 23.70 -4.89 -19.49
C GLY A 130 23.45 -4.59 -18.01
N LYS A 131 23.17 -3.34 -17.67
CA LYS A 131 22.92 -2.87 -16.31
C LYS A 131 21.54 -2.24 -16.20
N LEU A 132 20.99 -2.25 -14.99
CA LEU A 132 19.72 -1.60 -14.69
C LEU A 132 19.84 -0.84 -13.37
N THR A 133 19.13 0.27 -13.27
CA THR A 133 18.88 0.87 -11.94
C THR A 133 18.10 -0.11 -11.06
N ARG A 134 18.21 0.08 -9.74
CA ARG A 134 17.44 -0.71 -8.76
C ARG A 134 15.96 -0.76 -9.11
N GLU A 135 15.35 0.40 -9.40
CA GLU A 135 13.91 0.47 -9.68
C GLU A 135 13.54 -0.24 -11.00
N GLN A 136 14.35 -0.12 -12.06
CA GLN A 136 14.10 -0.85 -13.31
C GLN A 136 14.18 -2.37 -13.13
N PHE A 137 15.14 -2.85 -12.34
CA PHE A 137 15.27 -4.28 -12.04
C PHE A 137 14.07 -4.81 -11.23
N ILE A 138 13.68 -4.09 -10.16
CA ILE A 138 12.55 -4.47 -9.29
C ILE A 138 11.23 -4.43 -10.07
N SER A 139 10.94 -3.30 -10.72
CA SER A 139 9.72 -3.15 -11.52
C SER A 139 9.65 -4.14 -12.68
N GLY A 140 10.79 -4.45 -13.31
CA GLY A 140 10.90 -5.45 -14.35
C GLY A 140 10.37 -6.81 -13.89
N VAL A 141 10.83 -7.31 -12.74
CA VAL A 141 10.36 -8.60 -12.21
C VAL A 141 8.91 -8.52 -11.69
N LEU A 142 8.53 -7.45 -10.99
CA LEU A 142 7.16 -7.29 -10.49
C LEU A 142 6.11 -7.23 -11.61
N SER A 143 6.50 -6.77 -12.82
CA SER A 143 5.61 -6.71 -13.97
C SER A 143 5.25 -8.08 -14.56
N THR A 144 5.95 -9.16 -14.18
CA THR A 144 5.81 -10.47 -14.84
C THR A 144 4.73 -11.38 -14.26
N CYS A 145 3.95 -10.91 -13.29
CA CYS A 145 2.99 -11.74 -12.53
C CYS A 145 3.64 -12.91 -11.77
N PHE A 146 4.96 -12.93 -11.64
CA PHE A 146 5.63 -13.82 -10.70
C PHE A 146 5.20 -13.43 -9.27
N PRO A 147 4.67 -14.38 -8.45
CA PRO A 147 4.24 -14.09 -7.09
C PRO A 147 5.44 -13.81 -6.18
N THR A 148 5.86 -12.55 -6.15
CA THR A 148 6.92 -12.04 -5.27
C THR A 148 6.53 -10.67 -4.74
N GLU A 149 7.02 -10.34 -3.56
CA GLU A 149 6.78 -9.05 -2.92
C GLU A 149 7.93 -8.08 -3.19
N ARG A 150 7.64 -6.78 -3.18
CA ARG A 150 8.64 -5.73 -3.45
C ARG A 150 9.84 -5.84 -2.49
N TRP A 151 9.62 -6.18 -1.22
CA TRP A 151 10.72 -6.32 -0.26
C TRP A 151 11.63 -7.52 -0.55
N GLU A 152 11.11 -8.62 -1.13
CA GLU A 152 11.96 -9.74 -1.57
C GLU A 152 12.89 -9.25 -2.68
N MET A 153 12.33 -8.51 -3.64
CA MET A 153 13.07 -7.93 -4.74
C MET A 153 14.11 -6.90 -4.29
N GLU A 154 13.86 -6.13 -3.23
CA GLU A 154 14.87 -5.25 -2.62
C GLU A 154 16.08 -6.04 -2.10
N ILE A 155 15.85 -7.20 -1.47
CA ILE A 155 16.94 -8.07 -0.99
C ILE A 155 17.68 -8.70 -2.17
N VAL A 156 16.96 -9.20 -3.17
CA VAL A 156 17.54 -9.78 -4.39
C VAL A 156 18.38 -8.74 -5.12
N ALA A 157 17.85 -7.54 -5.36
CA ALA A 157 18.54 -6.42 -5.98
C ALA A 157 19.85 -6.09 -5.26
N SER A 158 19.80 -5.99 -3.92
CA SER A 158 20.97 -5.71 -3.09
C SER A 158 22.11 -6.72 -3.25
N LYS A 159 21.82 -7.96 -3.66
CA LYS A 159 22.83 -9.01 -3.87
C LYS A 159 23.65 -8.80 -5.16
N PHE A 160 23.08 -8.12 -6.16
CA PHE A 160 23.67 -7.95 -7.49
C PHE A 160 23.99 -6.48 -7.82
N GLU A 161 23.71 -5.57 -6.89
CA GLU A 161 23.99 -4.15 -7.03
C GLU A 161 25.48 -3.86 -6.78
N ARG A 162 26.10 -3.11 -7.71
CA ARG A 162 27.40 -2.47 -7.53
C ARG A 162 27.33 -1.05 -8.05
N ASP A 163 27.83 -0.11 -7.26
CA ASP A 163 27.88 1.32 -7.61
C ASP A 163 26.50 1.89 -8.02
N GLY A 164 25.42 1.40 -7.40
CA GLY A 164 24.04 1.85 -7.66
C GLY A 164 23.38 1.26 -8.91
N LEU A 165 24.05 0.36 -9.62
CA LEU A 165 23.53 -0.35 -10.79
C LEU A 165 23.56 -1.87 -10.56
N ILE A 166 22.62 -2.57 -11.17
CA ILE A 166 22.48 -4.02 -11.09
C ILE A 166 22.92 -4.62 -12.42
N ASP A 167 23.97 -5.44 -12.40
CA ASP A 167 24.31 -6.28 -13.55
C ASP A 167 23.32 -7.45 -13.62
N TYR A 168 22.31 -7.31 -14.49
CA TYR A 168 21.28 -8.34 -14.60
C TYR A 168 21.80 -9.62 -15.28
N LYS A 169 22.96 -9.59 -15.94
CA LYS A 169 23.59 -10.81 -16.47
C LYS A 169 24.17 -11.64 -15.33
N GLU A 170 24.73 -11.01 -14.29
CA GLU A 170 25.14 -11.71 -13.06
C GLU A 170 23.93 -12.39 -12.40
N PHE A 171 22.80 -11.68 -12.29
CA PHE A 171 21.55 -12.24 -11.80
C PHE A 171 21.10 -13.45 -12.64
N VAL A 172 21.00 -13.32 -13.96
CA VAL A 172 20.59 -14.42 -14.86
C VAL A 172 21.55 -15.61 -14.78
N ASN A 173 22.86 -15.36 -14.64
CA ASN A 173 23.83 -16.43 -14.44
C ASN A 173 23.61 -17.14 -13.09
N SER A 174 23.28 -16.39 -12.04
CA SER A 174 22.96 -16.95 -10.73
C SER A 174 21.71 -17.84 -10.75
N LEU A 175 20.80 -17.65 -11.72
CA LEU A 175 19.60 -18.49 -11.88
C LEU A 175 19.90 -19.86 -12.48
N LYS A 176 21.01 -20.02 -13.21
CA LYS A 176 21.38 -21.32 -13.79
C LYS A 176 21.60 -22.34 -12.68
N ASP A 177 21.16 -23.58 -12.90
CA ASP A 177 21.48 -24.68 -12.00
C ASP A 177 22.99 -24.94 -12.07
N LYS A 178 23.64 -25.11 -10.91
CA LYS A 178 25.03 -25.57 -10.91
C LYS A 178 25.02 -26.96 -11.55
N LYS A 179 25.69 -27.13 -12.69
CA LYS A 179 25.92 -28.47 -13.27
C LYS A 179 26.53 -29.34 -12.18
N PRO A 180 26.00 -30.54 -11.89
CA PRO A 180 26.67 -31.46 -10.98
C PRO A 180 28.04 -31.76 -11.58
N THR A 181 29.11 -31.30 -10.92
CA THR A 181 30.47 -31.70 -11.25
C THR A 181 30.59 -33.17 -10.89
N LYS A 182 30.27 -34.07 -11.82
CA LYS A 182 30.83 -35.42 -11.78
C LYS A 182 32.35 -35.25 -11.86
N LYS A 183 33.04 -35.35 -10.71
CA LYS A 183 34.49 -35.54 -10.71
C LYS A 183 34.75 -36.84 -11.47
N PRO A 184 35.57 -36.86 -12.54
CA PRO A 184 36.02 -38.13 -13.09
C PRO A 184 36.94 -38.76 -12.04
N GLU A 185 36.49 -39.86 -11.42
CA GLU A 185 37.38 -40.74 -10.68
C GLU A 185 38.40 -41.28 -11.68
N LYS A 186 39.66 -40.93 -11.47
CA LYS A 186 40.78 -41.52 -12.22
C LYS A 186 40.84 -43.01 -11.83
N PRO A 187 40.95 -43.94 -12.80
CA PRO A 187 41.24 -45.33 -12.48
C PRO A 187 42.61 -45.40 -11.81
N LYS A 188 42.68 -46.06 -10.65
CA LYS A 188 43.95 -46.49 -10.06
C LYS A 188 44.50 -47.60 -10.94
N THR A 189 45.54 -47.30 -11.70
CA THR A 189 46.43 -48.32 -12.25
C THR A 189 47.24 -48.87 -11.07
N GLU A 190 47.00 -50.12 -10.70
CA GLU A 190 47.93 -50.90 -9.89
C GLU A 190 49.13 -51.25 -10.77
N GLU A 191 50.28 -50.66 -10.47
CA GLU A 191 51.58 -51.16 -10.92
C GLU A 191 52.12 -52.09 -9.83
N GLN A 192 52.31 -53.35 -10.25
CA GLN A 192 53.23 -54.41 -9.81
C GLN A 192 53.76 -54.43 -8.37
#